data_AF-W9YMG8-F1
#
_entry.id   AF-W9YMG8-F1
#
_cell.length_a   1.000
_cell.length_b   1.000
_cell.length_c   1.000
_cell.angle_alpha   90.00
_cell.angle_beta   90.00
_cell.angle_gamma   90.00
#
_symmetry.space_group_name_H-M   'P 1'
#
loop_
_entity.id
_entity.type
_entity.pdbx_description
1 polymer ?
#
loop_
_entity_poly.entity_id
_entity_poly.type
_entity_poly.pdbx_seq_one_letter_code
_entity_poly.pdbx_strand_id
1 'polypeptide(L)'
;MAFPADASGFGLSGAGAEGAAAAAAAPLPPPEPITIPQAINDLLLILLQVRHRLKTLIDWYIYPEIVPNEIQAYDPRLVILQSRLKSLATLSYTQLPYLIDDSDGLAAQYLMGIVGQLLNAIHGIQSIFVNHYDRDLEERRPFASIWETLNYREDQLKQVPGLSPSNPRRLRPEDLRASDGTSTHELGRAFCRGALQISNNRDRGRISFVDRKDLAGEKYEQQKLKAFGGAFLHWECRDGQCAYRVRYHVASSVTSNIHTTDEIREHDRLAVQYRSSFLAKSHLYLPAAVGHKQQQQQQKTSLKYGCVFCFATTRHHQLVRGYSAFATARDLIAHIALEHRNPLPPSLMLHRFLVAVNGKALDDRKRWDLNLLKD
;
A
#
# COMPACT_ATOMS: atom_id res chain seq x y z
N MET A 1 -64.41 -27.14 26.68
CA MET A 1 -63.72 -28.11 25.80
C MET A 1 -62.28 -28.18 26.30
N ALA A 2 -61.98 -28.99 27.30
CA ALA A 2 -61.72 -30.44 27.25
C ALA A 2 -60.36 -30.78 26.58
N PHE A 3 -59.36 -31.10 27.41
CA PHE A 3 -58.13 -31.85 27.08
C PHE A 3 -58.46 -33.35 26.89
N PRO A 4 -57.61 -34.18 26.24
CA PRO A 4 -56.47 -34.88 26.88
C PRO A 4 -55.20 -34.91 25.98
N ALA A 5 -53.94 -35.07 26.40
CA ALA A 5 -53.24 -36.00 27.32
C ALA A 5 -53.10 -37.45 26.80
N ASP A 6 -51.87 -37.85 26.43
CA ASP A 6 -51.20 -39.15 26.70
C ASP A 6 -49.74 -39.08 26.16
N ALA A 7 -48.67 -39.25 26.96
CA ALA A 7 -48.17 -40.46 27.64
C ALA A 7 -47.75 -41.55 26.63
N SER A 8 -46.64 -42.29 26.71
CA SER A 8 -45.47 -42.43 27.58
C SER A 8 -44.64 -43.57 26.96
N GLY A 9 -43.30 -43.60 27.06
CA GLY A 9 -42.53 -44.73 26.54
C GLY A 9 -41.03 -44.65 26.78
N PHE A 10 -40.59 -45.35 27.83
CA PHE A 10 -39.23 -45.60 28.30
C PHE A 10 -38.19 -46.07 27.27
N GLY A 11 -36.93 -45.71 27.51
CA GLY A 11 -35.76 -46.35 26.91
C GLY A 11 -34.45 -45.94 27.59
N LEU A 12 -34.09 -46.62 28.68
CA LEU A 12 -32.79 -46.56 29.35
C LEU A 12 -31.68 -47.18 28.47
N SER A 13 -30.57 -46.47 28.29
CA SER A 13 -29.19 -47.00 28.19
C SER A 13 -28.26 -45.78 28.17
N GLY A 14 -27.22 -45.63 28.97
CA GLY A 14 -26.41 -46.61 29.69
C GLY A 14 -25.05 -46.73 29.00
N ALA A 15 -24.03 -46.07 29.56
CA ALA A 15 -22.61 -46.13 29.21
C ALA A 15 -22.25 -45.59 27.80
N GLY A 16 -21.07 -45.05 27.53
CA GLY A 16 -19.80 -45.15 28.23
C GLY A 16 -18.83 -44.12 27.67
N ALA A 17 -17.77 -43.88 28.45
CA ALA A 17 -16.63 -43.09 28.05
C ALA A 17 -15.96 -43.71 26.82
N GLU A 18 -15.77 -42.94 25.76
CA GLU A 18 -14.74 -43.22 24.76
C GLU A 18 -14.03 -41.92 24.39
N GLY A 19 -12.71 -42.00 24.44
CA GLY A 19 -11.80 -40.87 24.40
C GLY A 19 -12.02 -39.97 23.19
N ALA A 20 -11.99 -38.67 23.45
CA ALA A 20 -11.63 -37.69 22.44
C ALA A 20 -10.16 -37.92 22.05
N ALA A 21 -9.93 -38.96 21.24
CA ALA A 21 -8.71 -39.12 20.49
C ALA A 21 -8.53 -37.85 19.67
N ALA A 22 -7.36 -37.24 19.82
CA ALA A 22 -6.91 -36.14 19.00
C ALA A 22 -7.17 -36.47 17.54
N ALA A 23 -8.16 -35.80 16.93
CA ALA A 23 -8.34 -35.80 15.51
C ALA A 23 -7.04 -35.20 14.94
N ALA A 24 -6.15 -36.07 14.47
CA ALA A 24 -5.00 -35.68 13.69
C ALA A 24 -5.54 -34.79 12.56
N ALA A 25 -5.24 -33.50 12.64
CA ALA A 25 -5.63 -32.55 11.62
C ALA A 25 -5.17 -33.12 10.29
N ALA A 26 -6.12 -33.40 9.39
CA ALA A 26 -5.81 -33.89 8.06
C ALA A 26 -4.73 -32.96 7.46
N PRO A 27 -3.67 -33.52 6.84
CA PRO A 27 -2.60 -32.70 6.30
C PRO A 27 -3.20 -31.63 5.40
N LEU A 28 -2.85 -30.37 5.65
CA LEU A 28 -3.35 -29.26 4.85
C LEU A 28 -3.06 -29.56 3.37
N PRO A 29 -4.05 -29.31 2.47
CA PRO A 29 -3.81 -29.51 1.05
C PRO A 29 -2.62 -28.66 0.62
N PRO A 30 -1.86 -29.08 -0.43
CA PRO A 30 -0.72 -28.31 -0.91
C PRO A 30 -1.15 -26.85 -1.14
N PRO A 31 -0.31 -25.85 -0.80
CA PRO A 31 -0.69 -24.45 -0.86
C PRO A 31 -0.95 -24.05 -2.31
N GLU A 32 -2.23 -23.96 -2.66
CA GLU A 32 -2.66 -23.33 -3.90
C GLU A 32 -2.56 -21.81 -3.76
N PRO A 33 -2.21 -21.10 -4.83
CA PRO A 33 -2.07 -19.65 -4.75
C PRO A 33 -3.39 -18.97 -4.38
N ILE A 34 -3.30 -18.02 -3.46
CA ILE A 34 -4.44 -17.25 -2.95
C ILE A 34 -4.56 -15.91 -3.68
N THR A 35 -5.78 -15.41 -3.86
CA THR A 35 -5.97 -14.03 -4.36
C THR A 35 -5.65 -13.02 -3.26
N ILE A 36 -5.12 -11.84 -3.62
CA ILE A 36 -4.79 -10.81 -2.63
C ILE A 36 -6.01 -10.38 -1.77
N PRO A 37 -7.21 -10.14 -2.34
CA PRO A 37 -8.38 -9.81 -1.54
C PRO A 37 -8.74 -10.91 -0.52
N GLN A 38 -8.64 -12.18 -0.93
CA GLN A 38 -8.91 -13.31 -0.04
C GLN A 38 -7.87 -13.38 1.09
N ALA A 39 -6.58 -13.22 0.78
CA ALA A 39 -5.53 -13.18 1.79
C ALA A 39 -5.73 -12.06 2.81
N ILE A 40 -6.18 -10.87 2.39
CA ILE A 40 -6.47 -9.76 3.30
C ILE A 40 -7.61 -10.13 4.26
N ASN A 41 -8.70 -10.70 3.74
CA ASN A 41 -9.85 -11.09 4.55
C ASN A 41 -9.48 -12.18 5.56
N ASP A 42 -8.72 -13.18 5.13
CA ASP A 42 -8.25 -14.27 6.00
C ASP A 42 -7.35 -13.74 7.12
N LEU A 43 -6.41 -12.85 6.81
CA LEU A 43 -5.53 -12.24 7.80
C LEU A 43 -6.30 -11.33 8.78
N LEU A 44 -7.36 -10.66 8.34
CA LEU A 44 -8.26 -9.91 9.23
C LEU A 44 -8.97 -10.83 10.21
N LEU A 45 -9.45 -11.99 9.75
CA LEU A 45 -10.08 -13.00 10.61
C LEU A 45 -9.08 -13.61 11.61
N ILE A 46 -7.88 -13.96 11.14
CA ILE A 46 -6.81 -14.48 12.00
C ILE A 46 -6.43 -13.46 13.08
N LEU A 47 -6.33 -12.17 12.73
CA LEU A 47 -6.05 -11.11 13.70
C LEU A 47 -7.13 -11.02 14.79
N LEU A 48 -8.41 -11.16 14.42
CA LEU A 48 -9.50 -11.22 15.40
C LEU A 48 -9.38 -12.44 16.32
N GLN A 49 -9.00 -13.60 15.78
CA GLN A 49 -8.76 -14.81 16.57
C GLN A 49 -7.59 -14.62 17.55
N VAL A 50 -6.48 -14.02 17.11
CA VAL A 50 -5.34 -13.71 17.99
C VAL A 50 -5.77 -12.80 19.14
N ARG A 51 -6.51 -11.72 18.85
CA ARG A 51 -7.00 -10.80 19.88
C ARG A 51 -7.95 -11.49 20.85
N HIS A 52 -8.85 -12.33 20.36
CA HIS A 52 -9.76 -13.10 21.19
C HIS A 52 -9.00 -14.05 22.13
N ARG A 53 -8.03 -14.81 21.60
CA ARG A 53 -7.19 -15.72 22.39
C ARG A 53 -6.35 -14.99 23.43
N LEU A 54 -5.76 -13.86 23.07
CA LEU A 54 -5.03 -13.00 24.02
C LEU A 54 -5.96 -12.57 25.17
N LYS A 55 -7.18 -12.12 24.86
CA LYS A 55 -8.16 -11.75 25.87
C LYS A 55 -8.51 -12.95 26.77
N THR A 56 -8.75 -14.13 26.21
CA THR A 56 -9.02 -15.34 27.01
C THR A 56 -7.88 -15.67 27.98
N LEU A 57 -6.62 -15.53 27.55
CA LEU A 57 -5.47 -15.76 28.43
C LEU A 57 -5.37 -14.71 29.54
N ILE A 58 -5.64 -13.44 29.24
CA ILE A 58 -5.71 -12.37 30.24
C ILE A 58 -6.82 -12.67 31.26
N ASP A 59 -8.01 -13.00 30.79
CA ASP A 59 -9.18 -13.29 31.64
C ASP A 59 -8.95 -14.53 32.52
N TRP A 60 -8.16 -15.51 32.05
CA TRP A 60 -7.89 -16.75 32.77
C TRP A 60 -6.75 -16.64 33.79
N TYR A 61 -5.63 -16.01 33.43
CA TYR A 61 -4.40 -16.03 34.24
C TYR A 61 -4.13 -14.74 35.02
N ILE A 62 -4.78 -13.63 34.64
CA ILE A 62 -4.46 -12.30 35.20
C ILE A 62 -5.66 -11.74 35.95
N TYR A 63 -6.86 -11.82 35.39
CA TYR A 63 -8.03 -11.22 36.02
C TYR A 63 -8.27 -11.79 37.44
N PRO A 64 -8.54 -10.95 38.46
CA PRO A 64 -8.88 -9.51 38.40
C PRO A 64 -7.69 -8.54 38.53
N GLU A 65 -6.44 -9.02 38.44
CA GLU A 65 -5.24 -8.19 38.55
C GLU A 65 -5.04 -7.25 37.35
N ILE A 66 -4.14 -6.27 37.53
CA ILE A 66 -3.79 -5.32 36.48
C ILE A 66 -2.91 -6.02 35.44
N VAL A 67 -3.31 -5.94 34.17
CA VAL A 67 -2.54 -6.51 33.04
C VAL A 67 -1.15 -5.86 32.95
N PRO A 68 -0.05 -6.63 32.94
CA PRO A 68 1.30 -6.07 32.79
C PRO A 68 1.49 -5.30 31.47
N ASN A 69 2.38 -4.30 31.50
CA ASN A 69 2.65 -3.42 30.35
C ASN A 69 3.14 -4.20 29.12
N GLU A 70 3.90 -5.26 29.33
CA GLU A 70 4.42 -6.14 28.28
C GLU A 70 3.29 -6.81 27.49
N ILE A 71 2.19 -7.15 28.16
CA ILE A 71 0.99 -7.75 27.56
C ILE A 71 0.11 -6.66 26.95
N GLN A 72 -0.10 -5.54 27.67
CA GLN A 72 -0.87 -4.39 27.16
C GLN A 72 -0.31 -3.84 25.85
N ALA A 73 1.01 -3.91 25.64
CA ALA A 73 1.67 -3.43 24.43
C ALA A 73 1.27 -4.18 23.14
N TYR A 74 0.65 -5.37 23.23
CA TYR A 74 0.23 -6.13 22.04
C TYR A 74 -1.04 -5.60 21.38
N ASP A 75 -2.05 -5.15 22.15
CA ASP A 75 -3.28 -4.63 21.55
C ASP A 75 -3.05 -3.47 20.57
N PRO A 76 -2.30 -2.39 20.91
CA PRO A 76 -2.04 -1.32 19.95
C PRO A 76 -1.26 -1.80 18.72
N ARG A 77 -0.35 -2.78 18.87
CA ARG A 77 0.38 -3.39 17.73
C ARG A 77 -0.57 -4.14 16.80
N LEU A 78 -1.48 -4.93 17.35
CA LEU A 78 -2.51 -5.66 16.58
C LEU A 78 -3.50 -4.70 15.92
N VAL A 79 -3.88 -3.61 16.57
CA VAL A 79 -4.73 -2.56 15.97
C VAL A 79 -4.03 -1.89 14.78
N ILE A 80 -2.72 -1.65 14.85
CA ILE A 80 -1.93 -1.13 13.72
C ILE A 80 -1.95 -2.11 12.55
N LEU A 81 -1.75 -3.42 12.78
CA LEU A 81 -1.83 -4.43 11.73
C LEU A 81 -3.23 -4.50 11.10
N GLN A 82 -4.28 -4.41 11.91
CA GLN A 82 -5.65 -4.36 11.44
C GLN A 82 -5.91 -3.13 10.55
N SER A 83 -5.40 -1.96 10.95
CA SER A 83 -5.49 -0.73 10.16
C SER A 83 -4.77 -0.86 8.81
N ARG A 84 -3.57 -1.47 8.79
CA ARG A 84 -2.81 -1.74 7.56
C ARG A 84 -3.57 -2.68 6.62
N LEU A 85 -4.14 -3.77 7.13
CA LEU A 85 -4.96 -4.70 6.34
C LEU A 85 -6.21 -4.01 5.77
N LYS A 86 -6.93 -3.24 6.60
CA LYS A 86 -8.11 -2.46 6.16
C LYS A 86 -7.75 -1.43 5.09
N SER A 87 -6.59 -0.78 5.22
CA SER A 87 -6.09 0.14 4.20
C SER A 87 -5.82 -0.60 2.88
N LEU A 88 -5.11 -1.74 2.91
CA LEU A 88 -4.89 -2.57 1.71
C LEU A 88 -6.20 -3.00 1.03
N ALA A 89 -7.24 -3.32 1.83
CA ALA A 89 -8.56 -3.68 1.31
C ALA A 89 -9.26 -2.55 0.51
N THR A 90 -8.80 -1.30 0.61
CA THR A 90 -9.35 -0.18 -0.18
C THR A 90 -8.89 -0.19 -1.64
N LEU A 91 -7.84 -0.94 -1.97
CA LEU A 91 -7.29 -1.02 -3.31
C LEU A 91 -8.16 -1.87 -4.23
N SER A 92 -8.25 -1.44 -5.48
CA SER A 92 -8.80 -2.26 -6.56
C SER A 92 -7.66 -3.06 -7.20
N TYR A 93 -7.59 -4.34 -6.87
CA TYR A 93 -6.61 -5.28 -7.47
C TYR A 93 -6.85 -5.55 -8.95
N THR A 94 -8.01 -5.13 -9.48
CA THR A 94 -8.29 -5.12 -10.92
C THR A 94 -7.74 -3.86 -11.60
N GLN A 95 -7.70 -2.71 -10.91
CA GLN A 95 -7.20 -1.43 -11.46
C GLN A 95 -5.71 -1.20 -11.21
N LEU A 96 -5.17 -1.71 -10.11
CA LEU A 96 -3.77 -1.55 -9.72
C LEU A 96 -2.76 -1.95 -10.83
N PRO A 97 -3.03 -2.99 -11.63
CA PRO A 97 -2.17 -3.35 -12.76
C PRO A 97 -2.10 -2.32 -13.90
N TYR A 98 -3.02 -1.36 -13.97
CA TYR A 98 -2.93 -0.25 -14.93
C TYR A 98 -2.00 0.87 -14.44
N LEU A 99 -1.49 0.76 -13.20
CA LEU A 99 -0.52 1.67 -12.62
C LEU A 99 0.84 1.00 -12.36
N ILE A 100 0.83 -0.21 -11.80
CA ILE A 100 2.00 -0.87 -11.23
C ILE A 100 2.21 -2.25 -11.87
N ASP A 101 3.43 -2.50 -12.36
CA ASP A 101 3.89 -3.83 -12.78
C ASP A 101 3.90 -4.79 -11.59
N ASP A 102 3.44 -6.02 -11.79
CA ASP A 102 3.39 -7.05 -10.75
C ASP A 102 2.78 -6.54 -9.43
N SER A 103 1.63 -5.86 -9.55
CA SER A 103 0.92 -5.28 -8.42
C SER A 103 0.58 -6.32 -7.34
N ASP A 104 0.29 -7.55 -7.75
CA ASP A 104 -0.08 -8.64 -6.86
C ASP A 104 1.14 -9.20 -6.14
N GLY A 105 2.28 -9.37 -6.82
CA GLY A 105 3.54 -9.74 -6.17
C GLY A 105 3.99 -8.68 -5.16
N LEU A 106 3.87 -7.39 -5.51
CA LEU A 106 4.14 -6.30 -4.57
C LEU A 106 3.20 -6.35 -3.35
N ALA A 107 1.89 -6.58 -3.55
CA ALA A 107 0.95 -6.68 -2.44
C ALA A 107 1.22 -7.92 -1.56
N ALA A 108 1.58 -9.05 -2.17
CA ALA A 108 1.95 -10.27 -1.46
C ALA A 108 3.15 -10.04 -0.53
N GLN A 109 4.17 -9.28 -0.97
CA GLN A 109 5.31 -8.91 -0.11
C GLN A 109 4.89 -8.12 1.13
N TYR A 110 3.95 -7.18 1.00
CA TYR A 110 3.42 -6.44 2.15
C TYR A 110 2.62 -7.33 3.09
N LEU A 111 1.83 -8.27 2.56
CA LEU A 111 1.07 -9.23 3.36
C LEU A 111 1.99 -10.21 4.09
N MET A 112 3.05 -10.71 3.46
CA MET A 112 4.07 -11.53 4.12
C MET A 112 4.71 -10.79 5.29
N GLY A 113 4.99 -9.49 5.15
CA GLY A 113 5.47 -8.65 6.25
C GLY A 113 4.47 -8.52 7.41
N ILE A 114 3.17 -8.57 7.15
CA ILE A 114 2.10 -8.59 8.18
C ILE A 114 2.03 -9.98 8.83
N VAL A 115 2.12 -11.06 8.05
CA VAL A 115 2.16 -12.44 8.56
C VAL A 115 3.33 -12.62 9.53
N GLY A 116 4.54 -12.19 9.17
CA GLY A 116 5.70 -12.25 10.06
C GLY A 116 5.51 -11.46 11.36
N GLN A 117 4.85 -10.29 11.31
CA GLN A 117 4.51 -9.53 12.52
C GLN A 117 3.47 -10.24 13.40
N LEU A 118 2.50 -10.94 12.80
CA LEU A 118 1.52 -11.74 13.56
C LEU A 118 2.16 -12.97 14.20
N LEU A 119 3.01 -13.70 13.47
CA LEU A 119 3.78 -14.83 14.01
C LEU A 119 4.66 -14.37 15.19
N ASN A 120 5.41 -13.28 15.03
CA ASN A 120 6.20 -12.70 16.12
C ASN A 120 5.34 -12.29 17.32
N ALA A 121 4.13 -11.76 17.08
CA ALA A 121 3.22 -11.40 18.15
C ALA A 121 2.72 -12.63 18.92
N ILE A 122 2.33 -13.70 18.20
CA ILE A 122 1.89 -14.96 18.81
C ILE A 122 3.01 -15.56 19.66
N HIS A 123 4.22 -15.66 19.11
CA HIS A 123 5.36 -16.19 19.82
C HIS A 123 5.66 -15.38 21.09
N GLY A 124 5.67 -14.05 20.99
CA GLY A 124 5.92 -13.16 22.12
C GLY A 124 4.84 -13.26 23.21
N ILE A 125 3.56 -13.35 22.83
CA ILE A 125 2.46 -13.59 23.77
C ILE A 125 2.66 -14.93 24.47
N GLN A 126 2.86 -16.02 23.73
CA GLN A 126 3.05 -17.35 24.30
C GLN A 126 4.24 -17.41 25.26
N SER A 127 5.37 -16.82 24.87
CA SER A 127 6.57 -16.79 25.72
C SER A 127 6.33 -16.10 27.06
N ILE A 128 5.61 -14.97 27.07
CA ILE A 128 5.25 -14.28 28.32
C ILE A 128 4.38 -15.17 29.20
N PHE A 129 3.33 -15.79 28.64
CA PHE A 129 2.42 -16.62 29.41
C PHE A 129 3.09 -17.90 29.95
N VAL A 130 3.93 -18.55 29.14
CA VAL A 130 4.70 -19.74 29.54
C VAL A 130 5.70 -19.41 30.67
N ASN A 131 6.41 -18.30 30.54
CA ASN A 131 7.46 -17.94 31.48
C ASN A 131 6.92 -17.44 32.83
N HIS A 132 5.77 -16.77 32.83
CA HIS A 132 5.27 -16.05 34.02
C HIS A 132 4.00 -16.64 34.65
N TYR A 133 3.23 -17.47 33.93
CA TYR A 133 1.91 -17.90 34.41
C TYR A 133 1.72 -19.42 34.38
N ASP A 134 1.99 -20.08 33.25
CA ASP A 134 1.72 -21.53 33.11
C ASP A 134 2.68 -22.18 32.12
N ARG A 135 3.62 -22.98 32.63
CA ARG A 135 4.61 -23.70 31.82
C ARG A 135 3.98 -24.75 30.90
N ASP A 136 2.84 -25.32 31.29
CA ASP A 136 2.15 -26.36 30.50
C ASP A 136 1.48 -25.78 29.25
N LEU A 137 1.41 -24.44 29.11
CA LEU A 137 0.95 -23.79 27.88
C LEU A 137 1.84 -24.11 26.67
N GLU A 138 3.10 -24.46 26.89
CA GLU A 138 4.00 -24.90 25.83
C GLU A 138 3.53 -26.20 25.18
N GLU A 139 2.94 -27.10 25.96
CA GLU A 139 2.36 -28.36 25.49
C GLU A 139 0.95 -28.15 24.92
N ARG A 140 0.12 -27.34 25.58
CA ARG A 140 -1.27 -27.07 25.14
C ARG A 140 -1.35 -26.26 23.84
N ARG A 141 -0.33 -25.46 23.54
CA ARG A 141 -0.18 -24.63 22.32
C ARG A 141 -1.49 -23.94 21.90
N PRO A 142 -2.03 -22.99 22.68
CA PRO A 142 -3.34 -22.37 22.41
C PRO A 142 -3.43 -21.61 21.08
N PHE A 143 -2.28 -21.30 20.46
CA PHE A 143 -2.18 -20.66 19.15
C PHE A 143 -1.72 -21.60 18.02
N ALA A 144 -1.58 -22.92 18.25
CA ALA A 144 -1.04 -23.86 17.25
C ALA A 144 -1.76 -23.77 15.90
N SER A 145 -3.09 -23.86 15.90
CA SER A 145 -3.87 -23.79 14.66
C SER A 145 -3.75 -22.44 13.96
N ILE A 146 -3.65 -21.34 14.73
CA ILE A 146 -3.44 -20.00 14.17
C ILE A 146 -2.05 -19.90 13.53
N TRP A 147 -1.03 -20.45 14.21
CA TRP A 147 0.34 -20.49 13.72
C TRP A 147 0.47 -21.27 12.42
N GLU A 148 -0.09 -22.49 12.38
CA GLU A 148 -0.13 -23.32 11.18
C GLU A 148 -0.86 -22.64 10.03
N THR A 149 -2.00 -21.99 10.31
CA THR A 149 -2.75 -21.24 9.30
C THR A 149 -1.96 -20.05 8.75
N LEU A 150 -1.22 -19.33 9.60
CA LEU A 150 -0.37 -18.22 9.18
C LEU A 150 0.79 -18.70 8.29
N ASN A 151 1.48 -19.79 8.65
CA ASN A 151 2.53 -20.36 7.80
C ASN A 151 1.97 -20.84 6.47
N TYR A 152 0.81 -21.51 6.49
CA TYR A 152 0.14 -21.92 5.27
C TYR A 152 -0.20 -20.72 4.37
N ARG A 153 -0.71 -19.63 4.95
CA ARG A 153 -0.97 -18.39 4.19
C ARG A 153 0.31 -17.73 3.68
N GLU A 154 1.40 -17.78 4.44
CA GLU A 154 2.71 -17.33 3.98
C GLU A 154 3.15 -18.10 2.73
N ASP A 155 3.01 -19.42 2.74
CA ASP A 155 3.38 -20.27 1.61
C ASP A 155 2.50 -20.02 0.40
N GLN A 156 1.17 -19.83 0.58
CA GLN A 156 0.29 -19.41 -0.51
C GLN A 156 0.68 -18.04 -1.09
N LEU A 157 1.09 -17.08 -0.24
CA LEU A 157 1.54 -15.76 -0.68
C LEU A 157 2.87 -15.84 -1.45
N LYS A 158 3.79 -16.75 -1.09
CA LYS A 158 5.02 -17.02 -1.85
C LYS A 158 4.74 -17.55 -3.26
N GLN A 159 3.60 -18.22 -3.46
CA GLN A 159 3.17 -18.69 -4.79
C GLN A 159 2.55 -17.58 -5.65
N VAL A 160 2.12 -16.46 -5.07
CA VAL A 160 1.44 -15.38 -5.83
C VAL A 160 2.33 -14.81 -6.95
N PRO A 161 3.61 -14.46 -6.72
CA PRO A 161 4.50 -14.07 -7.82
C PRO A 161 4.69 -15.16 -8.86
N GLY A 162 4.61 -16.44 -8.47
CA GLY A 162 4.71 -17.62 -9.34
C GLY A 162 3.46 -17.89 -10.19
N LEU A 163 2.29 -17.36 -9.79
CA LEU A 163 1.13 -17.21 -10.66
C LEU A 163 1.16 -15.94 -11.52
N SER A 164 1.85 -14.92 -11.01
CA SER A 164 2.02 -13.62 -11.65
C SER A 164 3.36 -13.43 -12.39
N PRO A 165 4.10 -14.46 -12.90
CA PRO A 165 5.14 -14.18 -13.84
C PRO A 165 4.39 -13.89 -15.11
N SER A 166 4.00 -12.62 -15.32
CA SER A 166 3.67 -12.08 -16.63
C SER A 166 2.82 -13.05 -17.44
N ASN A 167 1.47 -13.02 -17.35
CA ASN A 167 0.72 -13.53 -18.49
C ASN A 167 1.42 -12.93 -19.72
N PRO A 168 2.08 -13.74 -20.57
CA PRO A 168 3.01 -13.18 -21.57
C PRO A 168 2.22 -12.38 -22.62
N ARG A 169 0.88 -12.51 -22.58
CA ARG A 169 -0.10 -11.72 -23.33
C ARG A 169 -0.63 -10.50 -22.58
N ARG A 170 -0.40 -10.37 -21.26
CA ARG A 170 -0.77 -9.20 -20.48
C ARG A 170 0.16 -8.06 -20.90
N LEU A 171 -0.43 -7.11 -21.58
CA LEU A 171 0.23 -5.88 -21.94
C LEU A 171 0.67 -5.16 -20.67
N ARG A 172 1.82 -4.50 -20.74
CA ARG A 172 2.34 -3.68 -19.65
C ARG A 172 1.35 -2.54 -19.36
N PRO A 173 1.36 -1.94 -18.15
CA PRO A 173 0.51 -0.80 -17.82
C PRO A 173 0.50 0.27 -18.91
N GLU A 174 1.68 0.57 -19.45
CA GLU A 174 1.85 1.58 -20.49
C GLU A 174 1.41 1.14 -21.90
N ASP A 175 1.23 -0.17 -22.14
CA ASP A 175 0.86 -0.76 -23.43
C ASP A 175 -0.61 -1.24 -23.46
N LEU A 176 -1.26 -1.38 -22.30
CA LEU A 176 -2.70 -1.72 -22.15
C LEU A 176 -3.65 -0.73 -22.82
N ARG A 177 -3.14 0.40 -23.33
CA ARG A 177 -3.93 1.45 -23.99
C ARG A 177 -3.87 1.42 -25.52
N ALA A 178 -2.90 0.70 -26.09
CA ALA A 178 -2.78 0.59 -27.54
C ALA A 178 -3.77 -0.44 -28.14
N SER A 179 -4.31 -1.35 -27.31
CA SER A 179 -5.10 -2.50 -27.77
C SER A 179 -6.57 -2.23 -28.06
N ASP A 180 -7.17 -1.15 -27.52
CA ASP A 180 -8.62 -0.94 -27.58
C ASP A 180 -9.09 -0.21 -28.86
N GLY A 181 -8.21 -0.01 -29.86
CA GLY A 181 -8.57 0.54 -31.19
C GLY A 181 -9.16 1.97 -31.19
N THR A 182 -9.36 2.54 -30.01
CA THR A 182 -9.96 3.85 -29.72
C THR A 182 -8.88 4.78 -29.19
N SER A 183 -7.67 4.69 -29.76
CA SER A 183 -6.50 5.52 -29.45
C SER A 183 -6.68 6.99 -29.86
N THR A 184 -7.72 7.63 -29.37
CA THR A 184 -7.68 9.05 -29.07
C THR A 184 -7.26 9.15 -27.62
N HIS A 185 -6.05 9.64 -27.40
CA HIS A 185 -5.60 10.19 -26.13
C HIS A 185 -6.74 11.01 -25.51
N GLU A 186 -7.51 10.43 -24.59
CA GLU A 186 -8.55 11.19 -23.90
C GLU A 186 -7.84 12.24 -23.04
N LEU A 187 -7.72 13.44 -23.62
CA LEU A 187 -6.98 14.57 -23.08
C LEU A 187 -7.38 14.79 -21.62
N GLY A 188 -6.42 14.62 -20.71
CA GLY A 188 -6.63 14.87 -19.29
C GLY A 188 -7.45 13.83 -18.52
N ARG A 189 -7.71 12.63 -19.08
CA ARG A 189 -8.44 11.55 -18.37
C ARG A 189 -7.58 10.35 -17.99
N ALA A 190 -6.36 10.26 -18.55
CA ALA A 190 -5.55 9.06 -18.42
C ALA A 190 -4.06 9.42 -18.21
N PHE A 191 -3.38 8.73 -17.29
CA PHE A 191 -1.94 8.88 -17.01
C PHE A 191 -1.10 8.72 -18.27
N CYS A 192 -0.11 9.59 -18.52
CA CYS A 192 0.72 9.44 -19.72
C CYS A 192 1.52 8.12 -19.70
N ARG A 193 1.87 7.59 -20.89
CA ARG A 193 2.75 6.44 -21.04
C ARG A 193 4.06 6.61 -20.25
N GLY A 194 4.67 7.79 -20.34
CA GLY A 194 5.87 8.14 -19.59
C GLY A 194 5.64 8.16 -18.07
N ALA A 195 4.45 8.52 -17.60
CA ALA A 195 4.07 8.50 -16.18
C ALA A 195 4.00 7.06 -15.63
N LEU A 196 3.50 6.13 -16.44
CA LEU A 196 3.43 4.71 -16.10
C LEU A 196 4.83 4.07 -16.15
N GLN A 197 5.66 4.44 -17.12
CA GLN A 197 7.05 4.00 -17.20
C GLN A 197 7.89 4.44 -15.99
N ILE A 198 7.76 5.70 -15.56
CA ILE A 198 8.46 6.17 -14.36
C ILE A 198 7.87 5.57 -13.08
N SER A 199 6.56 5.35 -13.01
CA SER A 199 5.95 4.56 -11.91
C SER A 199 6.53 3.15 -11.87
N ASN A 200 6.85 2.62 -13.06
CA ASN A 200 7.58 1.43 -13.45
C ASN A 200 9.01 1.21 -12.94
N ASN A 201 9.67 2.24 -12.39
CA ASN A 201 11.14 2.34 -12.32
C ASN A 201 11.84 2.20 -13.70
N ARG A 202 11.13 2.52 -14.79
CA ARG A 202 11.63 2.50 -16.17
C ARG A 202 11.74 3.92 -16.68
N ASP A 203 12.59 4.73 -16.04
CA ASP A 203 12.79 6.13 -16.44
C ASP A 203 13.40 6.23 -17.84
N ARG A 204 12.64 6.80 -18.77
CA ARG A 204 13.07 7.12 -20.13
C ARG A 204 13.05 8.62 -20.41
N GLY A 205 12.80 9.44 -19.39
CA GLY A 205 12.69 10.88 -19.55
C GLY A 205 13.99 11.49 -20.03
N ARG A 206 13.86 12.64 -20.70
CA ARG A 206 15.01 13.46 -21.07
C ARG A 206 15.30 14.43 -19.95
N ILE A 207 16.58 14.58 -19.61
CA ILE A 207 17.03 15.57 -18.64
C ILE A 207 17.56 16.77 -19.42
N SER A 208 17.09 17.96 -19.07
CA SER A 208 17.59 19.23 -19.59
C SER A 208 17.99 20.17 -18.44
N PHE A 209 19.00 21.00 -18.68
CA PHE A 209 19.49 21.94 -17.69
C PHE A 209 18.55 23.15 -17.58
N VAL A 210 18.35 23.68 -16.38
CA VAL A 210 17.61 24.93 -16.18
C VAL A 210 18.58 26.09 -16.10
N ASP A 211 18.47 27.01 -17.05
CA ASP A 211 19.32 28.19 -17.07
C ASP A 211 19.07 29.07 -15.86
N ARG A 212 20.14 29.67 -15.30
CA ARG A 212 20.04 30.59 -14.16
C ARG A 212 19.10 31.77 -14.43
N LYS A 213 18.94 32.17 -15.69
CA LYS A 213 18.01 33.23 -16.12
C LYS A 213 16.55 32.85 -15.86
N ASP A 214 16.21 31.57 -16.00
CA ASP A 214 14.86 31.03 -15.77
C ASP A 214 14.53 30.86 -14.28
N LEU A 215 15.55 30.98 -13.41
CA LEU A 215 15.44 30.96 -11.94
C LEU A 215 15.43 32.37 -11.33
N ALA A 216 15.62 33.41 -12.14
CA ALA A 216 15.86 34.78 -11.65
C ALA A 216 14.65 35.40 -10.90
N GLY A 217 13.44 34.90 -11.15
CA GLY A 217 12.21 35.34 -10.47
C GLY A 217 11.81 34.51 -9.24
N GLU A 218 12.47 33.38 -8.99
CA GLU A 218 12.03 32.39 -8.00
C GLU A 218 12.90 32.47 -6.74
N LYS A 219 12.53 33.37 -5.80
CA LYS A 219 13.31 33.61 -4.56
C LYS A 219 13.61 32.32 -3.78
N TYR A 220 12.66 31.39 -3.74
CA TYR A 220 12.82 30.09 -3.08
C TYR A 220 13.94 29.26 -3.72
N GLU A 221 13.99 29.19 -5.05
CA GLU A 221 14.99 28.40 -5.77
C GLU A 221 16.39 28.99 -5.63
N GLN A 222 16.51 30.32 -5.62
CA GLN A 222 17.76 31.00 -5.34
C GLN A 222 18.26 30.74 -3.91
N GLN A 223 17.35 30.76 -2.94
CA GLN A 223 17.67 30.41 -1.55
C GLN A 223 18.13 28.95 -1.45
N LYS A 224 17.46 28.03 -2.15
CA LYS A 224 17.83 26.61 -2.18
C LYS A 224 19.21 26.37 -2.78
N LEU A 225 19.53 27.01 -3.91
CA LEU A 225 20.88 26.95 -4.49
C LEU A 225 21.95 27.55 -3.57
N LYS A 226 21.64 28.62 -2.84
CA LYS A 226 22.56 29.21 -1.86
C LYS A 226 22.80 28.30 -0.66
N ALA A 227 21.75 27.64 -0.17
CA ALA A 227 21.82 26.79 1.03
C ALA A 227 22.44 25.41 0.76
N PHE A 228 22.11 24.79 -0.37
CA PHE A 228 22.46 23.39 -0.67
C PHE A 228 23.37 23.21 -1.89
N GLY A 229 23.67 24.28 -2.63
CA GLY A 229 24.41 24.18 -3.89
C GLY A 229 23.66 23.43 -4.99
N GLY A 230 24.40 22.85 -5.93
CA GLY A 230 23.85 22.01 -6.98
C GLY A 230 23.24 22.75 -8.17
N ALA A 231 22.29 22.10 -8.84
CA ALA A 231 21.62 22.61 -10.04
C ALA A 231 20.13 22.25 -10.06
N PHE A 232 19.36 23.04 -10.81
CA PHE A 232 18.00 22.66 -11.19
C PHE A 232 18.01 22.00 -12.56
N LEU A 233 17.28 20.91 -12.68
CA LEU A 233 17.10 20.16 -13.91
C LEU A 233 15.61 20.07 -14.25
N HIS A 234 15.31 19.93 -15.52
CA HIS A 234 14.01 19.53 -16.01
C HIS A 234 14.04 18.06 -16.39
N TRP A 235 13.08 17.30 -15.85
CA TRP A 235 12.71 16.01 -16.39
C TRP A 235 11.59 16.23 -17.40
N GLU A 236 11.79 15.77 -18.62
CA GLU A 236 10.86 15.90 -19.73
C GLU A 236 10.35 14.52 -20.14
N CYS A 237 9.04 14.40 -20.33
CA CYS A 237 8.44 13.18 -20.80
C CYS A 237 8.93 12.87 -22.23
N ARG A 238 9.47 11.66 -22.44
CA ARG A 238 9.97 11.22 -23.76
C ARG A 238 8.87 10.57 -24.62
N ASP A 239 7.65 10.45 -24.10
CA ASP A 239 6.51 10.04 -24.91
C ASP A 239 6.31 11.09 -26.01
N GLY A 240 6.53 10.72 -27.28
CA GLY A 240 6.86 11.65 -28.37
C GLY A 240 5.81 12.71 -28.70
N GLN A 241 4.63 12.65 -28.08
CA GLN A 241 3.55 13.62 -28.22
C GLN A 241 3.19 14.32 -26.90
N CYS A 242 3.85 13.98 -25.78
CA CYS A 242 3.61 14.54 -24.46
C CYS A 242 4.59 15.68 -24.14
N ALA A 243 4.07 16.88 -23.88
CA ALA A 243 4.88 18.07 -23.53
C ALA A 243 5.08 18.26 -22.02
N TYR A 244 4.82 17.22 -21.21
CA TYR A 244 4.98 17.33 -19.77
C TYR A 244 6.45 17.46 -19.37
N ARG A 245 6.74 18.42 -18.49
CA ARG A 245 8.04 18.56 -17.82
C ARG A 245 7.87 18.93 -16.35
N VAL A 246 8.76 18.44 -15.51
CA VAL A 246 8.84 18.80 -14.10
C VAL A 246 10.25 19.26 -13.76
N ARG A 247 10.35 20.38 -13.06
CA ARG A 247 11.62 20.85 -12.51
C ARG A 247 11.95 20.07 -11.24
N TYR A 248 13.22 19.78 -10.99
CA TYR A 248 13.70 19.23 -9.73
C TYR A 248 15.10 19.73 -9.38
N HIS A 249 15.44 19.73 -8.10
CA HIS A 249 16.75 20.13 -7.59
C HIS A 249 17.67 18.93 -7.39
N VAL A 250 18.93 19.08 -7.75
CA VAL A 250 19.98 18.08 -7.59
C VAL A 250 21.16 18.73 -6.88
N ALA A 251 21.50 18.23 -5.69
CA ALA A 251 22.64 18.71 -4.91
C ALA A 251 23.97 18.07 -5.35
N SER A 252 23.96 16.83 -5.86
CA SER A 252 25.16 16.08 -6.27
C SER A 252 24.93 15.23 -7.52
N SER A 253 25.99 14.90 -8.27
CA SER A 253 25.88 14.06 -9.48
C SER A 253 25.35 12.65 -9.22
N VAL A 254 25.54 12.11 -8.01
CA VAL A 254 25.02 10.79 -7.60
C VAL A 254 23.49 10.78 -7.58
N THR A 255 22.85 11.94 -7.39
CA THR A 255 21.38 12.09 -7.27
C THR A 255 20.73 12.78 -8.47
N SER A 256 21.39 12.73 -9.64
CA SER A 256 20.87 13.38 -10.86
C SER A 256 19.65 12.69 -11.47
N ASN A 257 19.31 11.48 -11.03
CA ASN A 257 18.10 10.78 -11.48
C ASN A 257 16.90 11.26 -10.66
N ILE A 258 15.78 11.58 -11.33
CA ILE A 258 14.55 12.07 -10.67
C ILE A 258 14.04 11.12 -9.55
N HIS A 259 14.36 9.83 -9.61
CA HIS A 259 14.03 8.85 -8.58
C HIS A 259 14.87 8.98 -7.30
N THR A 260 16.14 9.35 -7.42
CA THR A 260 17.12 9.32 -6.34
C THR A 260 17.41 10.70 -5.76
N THR A 261 16.69 11.73 -6.22
CA THR A 261 16.82 13.09 -5.67
C THR A 261 16.41 13.13 -4.21
N ASP A 262 17.19 13.82 -3.38
CA ASP A 262 16.84 14.13 -1.98
C ASP A 262 15.89 15.33 -1.86
N GLU A 263 15.38 15.85 -2.99
CA GLU A 263 14.44 16.95 -2.98
C GLU A 263 13.10 16.54 -2.36
N ILE A 264 12.76 17.22 -1.27
CA ILE A 264 11.44 17.21 -0.66
C ILE A 264 10.67 18.46 -1.08
N ARG A 265 9.44 18.25 -1.56
CA ARG A 265 8.47 19.31 -1.85
C ARG A 265 7.36 19.32 -0.83
N GLU A 266 6.96 20.51 -0.46
CA GLU A 266 5.87 20.80 0.47
C GLU A 266 5.14 22.07 0.02
N HIS A 267 3.93 22.26 0.53
CA HIS A 267 3.12 23.46 0.26
C HIS A 267 2.63 24.02 1.59
N ASP A 268 2.53 25.34 1.66
CA ASP A 268 2.03 26.03 2.85
C ASP A 268 0.68 25.46 3.30
N ARG A 269 0.60 25.08 4.58
CA ARG A 269 -0.60 24.57 5.25
C ARG A 269 -1.09 23.20 4.75
N LEU A 270 -0.31 22.49 3.93
CA LEU A 270 -0.61 21.11 3.55
C LEU A 270 0.35 20.16 4.24
N ALA A 271 -0.18 19.25 5.04
CA ALA A 271 0.60 18.24 5.75
C ALA A 271 0.98 17.07 4.83
N VAL A 272 1.52 17.36 3.63
CA VAL A 272 1.94 16.35 2.66
C VAL A 272 3.29 16.74 2.10
N GLN A 273 4.22 15.79 2.15
CA GLN A 273 5.55 15.88 1.57
C GLN A 273 5.65 14.89 0.42
N TYR A 274 6.43 15.21 -0.60
CA TYR A 274 6.62 14.32 -1.76
C TYR A 274 7.90 14.68 -2.53
N ARG A 275 8.42 13.72 -3.30
CA ARG A 275 9.56 13.95 -4.21
C ARG A 275 9.08 14.41 -5.59
N SER A 276 9.91 15.12 -6.34
CA SER A 276 9.56 15.59 -7.71
C SER A 276 9.18 14.45 -8.66
N SER A 277 9.72 13.24 -8.47
CA SER A 277 9.28 12.03 -9.17
C SER A 277 7.80 11.72 -9.02
N PHE A 278 7.17 12.08 -7.89
CA PHE A 278 5.73 11.85 -7.68
C PHE A 278 4.90 12.59 -8.74
N LEU A 279 5.28 13.84 -9.04
CA LEU A 279 4.59 14.63 -10.06
C LEU A 279 4.76 14.03 -11.45
N ALA A 280 5.97 13.55 -11.77
CA ALA A 280 6.23 12.82 -12.99
C ALA A 280 5.47 11.48 -13.05
N LYS A 281 5.32 10.76 -11.94
CA LYS A 281 4.50 9.53 -11.85
C LYS A 281 2.99 9.79 -12.01
N SER A 282 2.54 10.99 -11.67
CA SER A 282 1.12 11.35 -11.63
C SER A 282 0.64 12.11 -12.86
N HIS A 283 1.52 12.39 -13.83
CA HIS A 283 1.16 13.27 -14.93
C HIS A 283 0.20 12.62 -15.94
N LEU A 284 -0.71 13.44 -16.45
CA LEU A 284 -1.63 13.08 -17.52
C LEU A 284 -1.00 13.42 -18.86
N TYR A 285 -1.48 12.77 -19.92
CA TYR A 285 -1.03 13.10 -21.27
C TYR A 285 -1.36 14.56 -21.61
N LEU A 286 -0.32 15.32 -21.99
CA LEU A 286 -0.41 16.72 -22.39
C LEU A 286 0.07 16.86 -23.83
N PRO A 287 -0.81 17.14 -24.81
CA PRO A 287 -0.40 17.25 -26.19
C PRO A 287 0.60 18.39 -26.38
N ALA A 288 1.63 18.16 -27.18
CA ALA A 288 2.51 19.23 -27.63
C ALA A 288 1.72 20.23 -28.49
N ALA A 289 1.56 21.47 -28.01
CA ALA A 289 0.83 22.49 -28.76
C ALA A 289 1.55 22.81 -30.07
N VAL A 290 0.81 22.80 -31.18
CA VAL A 290 1.30 23.23 -32.50
C VAL A 290 1.26 24.76 -32.55
N GLY A 291 2.30 25.41 -32.02
CA GLY A 291 2.50 26.87 -32.12
C GLY A 291 2.45 27.64 -30.79
N HIS A 292 3.27 28.70 -30.70
CA HIS A 292 3.53 29.47 -29.47
C HIS A 292 2.31 30.14 -28.83
N LYS A 293 1.29 30.53 -29.61
CA LYS A 293 0.08 31.22 -29.11
C LYS A 293 -0.94 30.28 -28.47
N GLN A 294 -1.09 29.04 -28.97
CA GLN A 294 -1.97 28.03 -28.37
C GLN A 294 -1.35 27.40 -27.11
N GLN A 295 -0.02 27.37 -27.03
CA GLN A 295 0.74 26.82 -25.91
C GLN A 295 0.43 27.52 -24.58
N GLN A 296 0.31 28.85 -24.55
CA GLN A 296 0.03 29.60 -23.31
C GLN A 296 -1.44 29.48 -22.85
N GLN A 297 -2.39 29.32 -23.78
CA GLN A 297 -3.82 29.24 -23.46
C GLN A 297 -4.26 27.81 -23.06
N GLN A 298 -3.72 26.78 -23.71
CA GLN A 298 -3.94 25.38 -23.31
C GLN A 298 -3.20 24.99 -22.02
N GLN A 299 -2.03 25.57 -21.72
CA GLN A 299 -1.28 25.26 -20.50
C GLN A 299 -1.95 25.72 -19.19
N LYS A 300 -2.89 26.69 -19.25
CA LYS A 300 -3.62 27.20 -18.08
C LYS A 300 -4.90 26.41 -17.76
N THR A 301 -5.47 25.69 -18.72
CA THR A 301 -6.77 25.00 -18.57
C THR A 301 -6.71 23.48 -18.72
N SER A 302 -5.59 22.93 -19.19
CA SER A 302 -5.39 21.48 -19.32
C SER A 302 -5.09 20.82 -17.97
N LEU A 303 -5.72 19.66 -17.75
CA LEU A 303 -5.43 18.79 -16.61
C LEU A 303 -4.05 18.19 -16.79
N LYS A 304 -3.16 18.40 -15.83
CA LYS A 304 -1.76 17.97 -15.86
C LYS A 304 -1.49 16.77 -14.97
N TYR A 305 -2.30 16.58 -13.94
CA TYR A 305 -2.05 15.60 -12.88
C TYR A 305 -3.30 14.78 -12.59
N GLY A 306 -3.13 13.48 -12.39
CA GLY A 306 -4.15 12.57 -11.86
C GLY A 306 -3.78 12.10 -10.46
N CYS A 307 -4.77 11.91 -9.58
CA CYS A 307 -4.55 11.28 -8.30
C CYS A 307 -4.43 9.77 -8.46
N VAL A 308 -3.20 9.26 -8.36
CA VAL A 308 -2.89 7.82 -8.42
C VAL A 308 -3.57 7.04 -7.30
N PHE A 309 -3.82 7.67 -6.14
CA PHE A 309 -4.50 7.03 -5.02
C PHE A 309 -5.99 6.86 -5.28
N CYS A 310 -6.69 7.86 -5.82
CA CYS A 310 -8.08 7.69 -6.26
C CYS A 310 -8.19 6.56 -7.29
N PHE A 311 -7.35 6.60 -8.33
CA PHE A 311 -7.38 5.62 -9.41
C PHE A 311 -7.14 4.19 -8.91
N ALA A 312 -6.28 4.02 -7.91
CA ALA A 312 -5.96 2.72 -7.34
C ALA A 312 -7.05 2.16 -6.41
N THR A 313 -8.09 2.93 -6.08
CA THR A 313 -9.14 2.51 -5.13
C THR A 313 -10.34 1.88 -5.82
N THR A 314 -11.12 1.11 -5.07
CA THR A 314 -12.39 0.53 -5.54
C THR A 314 -13.47 1.58 -5.82
N ARG A 315 -13.31 2.82 -5.36
CA ARG A 315 -14.33 3.88 -5.47
C ARG A 315 -14.28 4.64 -6.80
N HIS A 316 -13.11 4.74 -7.42
CA HIS A 316 -12.92 5.57 -8.61
C HIS A 316 -12.15 4.81 -9.67
N HIS A 317 -12.87 4.25 -10.64
CA HIS A 317 -12.26 3.54 -11.78
C HIS A 317 -11.80 4.49 -12.89
N GLN A 318 -12.10 5.79 -12.78
CA GLN A 318 -11.72 6.80 -13.75
C GLN A 318 -11.34 8.11 -13.05
N LEU A 319 -10.48 8.89 -13.71
CA LEU A 319 -10.11 10.21 -13.25
C LEU A 319 -11.21 11.22 -13.62
N VAL A 320 -11.65 11.98 -12.62
CA VAL A 320 -12.74 12.96 -12.73
C VAL A 320 -12.16 14.35 -12.58
N ARG A 321 -12.44 15.23 -13.57
CA ARG A 321 -11.99 16.62 -13.58
C ARG A 321 -12.43 17.34 -12.31
N GLY A 322 -11.50 18.00 -11.64
CA GLY A 322 -11.78 18.78 -10.43
C GLY A 322 -12.00 17.95 -9.16
N TYR A 323 -12.01 16.62 -9.26
CA TYR A 323 -12.07 15.73 -8.11
C TYR A 323 -10.83 14.85 -7.98
N SER A 324 -10.44 14.13 -9.04
CA SER A 324 -9.25 13.28 -9.05
C SER A 324 -8.26 13.60 -10.19
N ALA A 325 -8.54 14.65 -10.97
CA ALA A 325 -7.62 15.22 -11.95
C ALA A 325 -7.52 16.75 -11.81
N PHE A 326 -6.29 17.26 -11.92
CA PHE A 326 -5.92 18.62 -11.53
C PHE A 326 -5.02 19.32 -12.54
N ALA A 327 -5.14 20.65 -12.62
CA ALA A 327 -4.28 21.48 -13.45
C ALA A 327 -2.95 21.84 -12.77
N THR A 328 -2.94 21.94 -11.43
CA THR A 328 -1.75 22.32 -10.66
C THR A 328 -1.32 21.23 -9.68
N ALA A 329 -0.02 21.21 -9.35
CA ALA A 329 0.50 20.30 -8.34
C ALA A 329 -0.08 20.62 -6.96
N ARG A 330 -0.29 21.90 -6.63
CA ARG A 330 -0.87 22.33 -5.37
C ARG A 330 -2.28 21.74 -5.17
N ASP A 331 -3.11 21.74 -6.21
CA ASP A 331 -4.47 21.19 -6.13
C ASP A 331 -4.45 19.66 -5.91
N LEU A 332 -3.56 18.94 -6.61
CA LEU A 332 -3.36 17.50 -6.39
C LEU A 332 -2.96 17.21 -4.93
N ILE A 333 -2.02 17.98 -4.39
CA ILE A 333 -1.52 17.77 -3.02
C ILE A 333 -2.56 18.19 -1.99
N ALA A 334 -3.33 19.25 -2.24
CA ALA A 334 -4.44 19.66 -1.39
C ALA A 334 -5.51 18.56 -1.34
N HIS A 335 -5.85 17.98 -2.49
CA HIS A 335 -6.75 16.84 -2.56
C HIS A 335 -6.22 15.64 -1.75
N ILE A 336 -4.94 15.29 -1.85
CA ILE A 336 -4.34 14.22 -1.04
C ILE A 336 -4.44 14.52 0.45
N ALA A 337 -4.18 15.76 0.87
CA ALA A 337 -4.25 16.16 2.27
C ALA A 337 -5.68 16.08 2.83
N LEU A 338 -6.71 16.34 2.01
CA LEU A 338 -8.10 16.41 2.42
C LEU A 338 -8.84 15.08 2.27
N GLU A 339 -8.78 14.46 1.09
CA GLU A 339 -9.58 13.28 0.73
C GLU A 339 -8.93 11.95 1.14
N HIS A 340 -7.60 11.94 1.27
CA HIS A 340 -6.84 10.73 1.60
C HIS A 340 -6.32 10.70 3.05
N ARG A 341 -6.94 11.46 3.97
CA ARG A 341 -6.53 11.45 5.39
C ARG A 341 -7.12 10.28 6.18
N ASN A 342 -8.33 9.84 5.84
CA ASN A 342 -9.00 8.77 6.55
C ASN A 342 -9.97 7.98 5.63
N PRO A 343 -9.60 6.78 5.17
CA PRO A 343 -8.35 6.08 5.45
C PRO A 343 -7.15 6.67 4.70
N LEU A 344 -5.96 6.59 5.30
CA LEU A 344 -4.70 6.86 4.60
C LEU A 344 -4.50 5.84 3.46
N PRO A 345 -3.88 6.25 2.33
CA PRO A 345 -3.49 5.31 1.29
C PRO A 345 -2.56 4.24 1.87
N PRO A 346 -2.62 3.01 1.35
CA PRO A 346 -1.76 1.93 1.83
C PRO A 346 -0.29 2.30 1.73
N SER A 347 0.52 1.84 2.70
CA SER A 347 1.96 2.08 2.71
C SER A 347 2.63 1.66 1.40
N LEU A 348 2.14 0.57 0.77
CA LEU A 348 2.56 0.13 -0.56
C LEU A 348 2.47 1.26 -1.60
N MET A 349 1.35 1.98 -1.62
CA MET A 349 1.13 3.10 -2.56
C MET A 349 1.99 4.31 -2.18
N LEU A 350 2.03 4.66 -0.90
CA LEU A 350 2.83 5.80 -0.41
C LEU A 350 4.32 5.63 -0.73
N HIS A 351 4.88 4.42 -0.52
CA HIS A 351 6.26 4.10 -0.86
C HIS A 351 6.49 4.07 -2.37
N ARG A 352 5.60 3.42 -3.15
CA ARG A 352 5.74 3.35 -4.62
C ARG A 352 5.76 4.74 -5.26
N PHE A 353 4.98 5.67 -4.72
CA PHE A 353 4.82 7.02 -5.27
C PHE A 353 5.64 8.10 -4.56
N LEU A 354 6.37 7.76 -3.50
CA LEU A 354 7.23 8.68 -2.73
C LEU A 354 6.45 9.89 -2.17
N VAL A 355 5.34 9.58 -1.47
CA VAL A 355 4.42 10.55 -0.84
C VAL A 355 4.24 10.24 0.64
N ALA A 356 4.38 11.25 1.50
CA ALA A 356 4.26 11.14 2.96
C ALA A 356 3.16 12.11 3.42
N VAL A 357 2.30 11.63 4.30
CA VAL A 357 1.15 12.38 4.83
C VAL A 357 1.36 12.61 6.33
N ASN A 358 1.06 13.80 6.83
CA ASN A 358 1.22 14.26 8.22
C ASN A 358 2.66 14.19 8.77
N GLY A 359 3.68 14.28 7.91
CA GLY A 359 5.08 14.10 8.31
C GLY A 359 5.39 12.70 8.88
N LYS A 360 4.43 11.77 8.80
CA LYS A 360 4.51 10.41 9.34
C LYS A 360 4.24 9.43 8.20
N ALA A 361 5.30 8.86 7.63
CA ALA A 361 5.17 7.48 7.17
C ALA A 361 4.85 6.64 8.42
N LEU A 362 3.98 5.61 8.30
CA LEU A 362 3.47 4.81 9.43
C LEU A 362 4.54 3.96 10.16
N ASP A 363 5.81 4.25 9.90
CA ASP A 363 7.01 3.62 10.40
C ASP A 363 8.10 4.70 10.42
N ASP A 364 8.55 5.10 11.62
CA ASP A 364 9.65 6.07 11.77
C ASP A 364 10.96 5.52 11.17
N ARG A 365 11.06 4.19 10.97
CA ARG A 365 12.14 3.51 10.23
C ARG A 365 11.99 3.57 8.69
N LYS A 366 10.88 4.13 8.18
CA LYS A 366 10.60 4.30 6.73
C LYS A 366 10.32 5.75 6.36
N ARG A 367 10.86 6.70 7.14
CA ARG A 367 11.29 7.97 6.54
C ARG A 367 12.23 7.59 5.38
N TRP A 368 12.11 8.25 4.24
CA TRP A 368 12.69 7.87 2.95
C TRP A 368 14.22 7.75 2.87
N ASP A 369 14.90 7.65 4.00
CA ASP A 369 16.34 7.85 4.16
C ASP A 369 17.04 6.76 5.01
N LEU A 370 16.40 5.64 5.43
CA LEU A 370 17.13 4.57 6.15
C LEU A 370 16.71 3.13 5.76
N ASN A 371 17.66 2.41 5.16
CA ASN A 371 17.85 0.95 5.16
C ASN A 371 17.06 0.10 4.14
N LEU A 372 17.41 0.23 2.87
CA LEU A 372 17.64 -0.94 2.03
C LEU A 372 19.15 -1.28 2.08
N LEU A 373 19.47 -2.32 2.88
CA LEU A 373 20.67 -3.17 2.86
C LEU A 373 22.05 -2.53 3.17
N LYS A 374 22.51 -2.68 4.40
CA LYS A 374 23.72 -3.46 4.75
C LYS A 374 23.91 -3.55 6.28
N ASP A 375 24.17 -4.79 6.71
CA ASP A 375 24.63 -5.35 7.99
C ASP A 375 23.80 -5.10 9.27
#